data_AF-A0A1Y4QBF9-F1
#
_entry.id   AF-A0A1Y4QBF9-F1
#
_cell.length_a   1.000
_cell.length_b   1.000
_cell.length_c   1.000
_cell.angle_alpha   90.00
_cell.angle_beta   90.00
_cell.angle_gamma   90.00
#
_symmetry.space_group_name_H-M   'P 1'
#
loop_
_entity.id
_entity.type
_entity.pdbx_description
1 polymer ?
#
loop_
_entity_poly.entity_id
_entity_poly.type
_entity_poly.pdbx_seq_one_letter_code
_entity_poly.pdbx_strand_id
1 'polypeptide(L)'
;MDEYIDKDADSNKVSIRAVTRILNISRSGFKSWKHRKKSHRQLHKERIKEMILTIYHENKEIYGAPKITYILRQKGIKISMKTVSNYMREMGIKACYIKHWTKTTISKNFTADFKNLLKREFNPDRPNAFWCTDITYIWTYDEGFVYLTSVMDLYSRKIISWVLTKDMKAESIIEAINIAKVRRNIEKPLVIHSDRGVQFTSEEYQKITMKMERSYSEKGT
;
A
#
# COMPACT_ATOMS: atom_id res chain seq x y z
N MET A 1 23.25 15.51 -20.86
CA MET A 1 24.59 16.01 -21.25
C MET A 1 24.49 17.46 -21.75
N ASP A 2 23.56 18.24 -21.20
CA ASP A 2 23.38 19.69 -21.44
C ASP A 2 23.56 20.47 -20.13
N GLU A 3 24.13 19.84 -19.09
CA GLU A 3 24.10 20.33 -17.71
C GLU A 3 25.49 20.44 -17.06
N TYR A 4 26.56 20.40 -17.86
CA TYR A 4 27.94 20.47 -17.33
C TYR A 4 28.76 21.67 -17.82
N ILE A 5 28.12 22.63 -18.50
CA ILE A 5 28.80 23.86 -18.94
C ILE A 5 27.84 25.04 -18.75
N ASP A 6 27.46 25.31 -17.51
CA ASP A 6 27.13 26.68 -17.11
C ASP A 6 27.01 26.71 -15.59
N LYS A 7 28.08 27.15 -14.89
CA LYS A 7 27.92 28.00 -13.69
C LYS A 7 29.19 28.58 -13.07
N ASP A 8 30.40 28.14 -13.39
CA ASP A 8 31.60 28.70 -12.74
C ASP A 8 32.80 28.85 -13.68
N ALA A 9 32.78 29.88 -14.54
CA ALA A 9 34.01 30.34 -15.19
C ALA A 9 33.92 31.80 -15.66
N ASP A 10 34.08 32.72 -14.73
CA ASP A 10 34.78 33.96 -15.03
C ASP A 10 36.28 33.64 -15.20
N SER A 11 36.68 33.22 -16.41
CA SER A 11 38.04 33.39 -16.97
C SER A 11 38.12 32.74 -18.35
N ASN A 12 38.54 33.52 -19.35
CA ASN A 12 38.84 33.13 -20.74
C ASN A 12 37.74 32.38 -21.52
N LYS A 13 37.09 33.09 -22.45
CA LYS A 13 36.26 32.51 -23.52
C LYS A 13 37.02 31.36 -24.19
N VAL A 14 36.65 30.12 -23.86
CA VAL A 14 37.28 28.93 -24.45
C VAL A 14 37.06 28.97 -25.95
N SER A 15 38.15 29.00 -26.71
CA SER A 15 38.07 29.12 -28.16
C SER A 15 37.39 27.90 -28.76
N ILE A 16 36.29 28.10 -29.50
CA ILE A 16 35.60 27.04 -30.26
C ILE A 16 36.61 26.28 -31.14
N ARG A 17 37.66 26.96 -31.64
CA ARG A 17 38.76 26.35 -32.39
C ARG A 17 39.58 25.38 -31.55
N ALA A 18 39.87 25.72 -30.30
CA ALA A 18 40.60 24.85 -29.38
C ALA A 18 39.78 23.59 -29.05
N VAL A 19 38.51 23.77 -28.69
CA VAL A 19 37.60 22.65 -28.35
C VAL A 19 37.37 21.71 -29.53
N THR A 20 37.05 22.25 -30.71
CA THR A 20 36.80 21.44 -31.92
C THR A 20 38.05 20.68 -32.37
N ARG A 21 39.25 21.24 -32.17
CA ARG A 21 40.52 20.55 -32.45
C ARG A 21 40.78 19.41 -31.46
N ILE A 22 40.57 19.63 -30.16
CA ILE A 22 40.74 18.59 -29.13
C ILE A 22 39.77 17.42 -29.37
N LEU A 23 38.52 17.73 -29.71
CA LEU A 23 37.47 16.74 -29.98
C LEU A 23 37.52 16.16 -31.41
N ASN A 24 38.48 16.57 -32.24
CA ASN A 24 38.65 16.15 -33.63
C ASN A 24 37.38 16.28 -34.51
N ILE A 25 36.63 17.37 -34.33
CA ILE A 25 35.41 17.68 -35.10
C ILE A 25 35.60 18.94 -35.95
N SER A 26 34.90 19.03 -37.09
CA SER A 26 34.96 20.23 -37.92
C SER A 26 34.22 21.40 -37.27
N ARG A 27 34.77 22.61 -37.37
CA ARG A 27 34.11 23.83 -36.86
C ARG A 27 32.80 24.12 -37.56
N SER A 28 32.73 23.86 -38.86
CA SER A 28 31.51 23.99 -39.66
C SER A 28 30.45 22.98 -39.25
N GLY A 29 30.85 21.74 -38.95
CA GLY A 29 29.96 20.70 -38.41
C GLY A 29 29.42 21.05 -37.04
N PHE A 30 30.27 21.54 -36.12
CA PHE A 30 29.84 22.00 -34.79
C PHE A 30 28.85 23.17 -34.89
N LYS A 31 29.14 24.18 -35.70
CA LYS A 31 28.23 25.31 -35.93
C LYS A 31 26.91 24.86 -36.58
N SER A 32 26.98 23.97 -37.58
CA SER A 32 25.80 23.41 -38.25
C SER A 32 24.92 22.64 -37.27
N TRP A 33 25.50 21.83 -36.39
CA TRP A 33 24.79 21.12 -35.34
C TRP A 33 24.17 22.09 -34.33
N LYS A 34 24.92 23.09 -33.85
CA LYS A 34 24.45 24.09 -32.88
C LYS A 34 23.27 24.92 -33.42
N HIS A 35 23.27 25.25 -34.71
CA HIS A 35 22.21 26.03 -35.34
C HIS A 35 21.16 25.16 -36.06
N ARG A 36 21.22 23.82 -35.90
CA ARG A 36 20.27 22.92 -36.55
C ARG A 36 18.88 23.11 -35.94
N LYS A 37 17.94 23.58 -36.76
CA LYS A 37 16.53 23.64 -36.37
C LYS A 37 15.99 22.24 -36.08
N LYS A 38 15.02 22.14 -35.18
CA LYS A 38 14.35 20.88 -34.87
C LYS A 38 13.78 20.27 -36.14
N SER A 39 14.06 18.98 -36.36
CA SER A 39 13.48 18.25 -37.48
C SER A 39 11.97 18.07 -37.28
N HIS A 40 11.21 17.83 -38.37
CA HIS A 40 9.79 17.48 -38.27
C HIS A 40 9.52 16.30 -37.33
N ARG A 41 10.43 15.32 -37.31
CA ARG A 41 10.36 14.17 -36.40
C ARG A 41 10.48 14.58 -34.93
N GLN A 42 11.36 15.54 -34.63
CA GLN A 42 11.55 16.04 -33.28
C GLN A 42 10.34 16.85 -32.80
N LEU A 43 9.80 17.73 -33.66
CA LEU A 43 8.57 18.46 -33.38
C LEU A 43 7.37 17.51 -33.16
N HIS A 44 7.25 16.47 -33.99
CA HIS A 44 6.21 15.46 -33.80
C HIS A 44 6.35 14.72 -32.47
N LYS A 45 7.58 14.32 -32.11
CA LYS A 45 7.87 13.66 -30.82
C LYS A 45 7.50 14.55 -29.63
N GLU A 46 7.84 15.84 -29.68
CA GLU A 46 7.49 16.82 -28.64
C GLU A 46 5.98 16.96 -28.49
N ARG A 47 5.24 17.09 -29.60
CA ARG A 47 3.77 17.14 -29.58
C ARG A 47 3.14 15.88 -28.94
N ILE A 48 3.67 14.70 -29.26
CA ILE A 48 3.17 13.46 -28.64
C ILE A 48 3.50 13.40 -27.14
N LYS A 49 4.68 13.87 -26.73
CA LYS A 49 5.08 13.94 -25.31
C LYS A 49 4.13 14.84 -24.51
N GLU A 50 3.78 16.01 -25.05
CA GLU A 50 2.79 16.89 -24.44
C GLU A 50 1.44 16.20 -24.26
N MET A 51 0.95 15.51 -25.30
CA MET A 51 -0.32 14.75 -25.20
C MET A 51 -0.26 13.62 -24.17
N ILE A 52 0.87 12.92 -24.06
CA ILE A 52 1.08 11.89 -23.02
C ILE A 52 0.99 12.53 -21.63
N LEU A 53 1.64 13.68 -21.41
CA LEU A 53 1.61 14.39 -20.13
C LEU A 53 0.19 14.86 -19.77
N THR A 54 -0.55 15.43 -20.72
CA THR A 54 -1.95 15.82 -20.50
C THR A 54 -2.79 14.63 -20.04
N ILE A 55 -2.74 13.51 -20.76
CA ILE A 55 -3.50 12.30 -20.40
C ILE A 55 -3.04 11.76 -19.03
N TYR A 56 -1.75 11.80 -18.74
CA TYR A 56 -1.19 11.32 -17.49
C TYR A 56 -1.72 12.11 -16.29
N HIS A 57 -1.70 13.44 -16.35
CA HIS A 57 -2.18 14.30 -15.25
C HIS A 57 -3.72 14.30 -15.13
N GLU A 58 -4.46 14.31 -16.24
CA GLU A 58 -5.93 14.18 -16.23
C GLU A 58 -6.40 12.90 -15.51
N ASN A 59 -5.61 11.83 -15.58
CA ASN A 59 -5.91 10.55 -14.95
C ASN A 59 -5.17 10.36 -13.61
N LYS A 60 -4.82 11.46 -12.93
CA LYS A 60 -4.18 11.48 -11.61
C LYS A 60 -2.95 10.58 -11.53
N GLU A 61 -2.19 10.53 -12.62
CA GLU A 61 -0.93 9.77 -12.72
C GLU A 61 -1.10 8.23 -12.68
N ILE A 62 -2.33 7.73 -12.66
CA ILE A 62 -2.64 6.29 -12.55
C ILE A 62 -2.30 5.57 -13.86
N TYR A 63 -2.38 6.26 -15.00
CA TYR A 63 -2.32 5.62 -16.30
C TYR A 63 -0.88 5.40 -16.77
N GLY A 64 -0.57 4.13 -17.02
CA GLY A 64 0.66 3.71 -17.69
C GLY A 64 0.56 3.71 -19.21
N ALA A 65 1.66 3.32 -19.85
CA ALA A 65 1.77 3.25 -21.31
C ALA A 65 0.62 2.49 -22.00
N PRO A 66 0.07 1.36 -21.49
CA PRO A 66 -1.05 0.68 -22.15
C PRO A 66 -2.31 1.56 -22.26
N LYS A 67 -2.74 2.17 -21.15
CA LYS A 67 -3.95 3.02 -21.11
C LYS A 67 -3.76 4.32 -21.87
N ILE A 68 -2.59 4.95 -21.75
CA ILE A 68 -2.26 6.15 -22.52
C ILE A 68 -2.24 5.85 -24.02
N THR A 69 -1.68 4.71 -24.44
CA THR A 69 -1.67 4.29 -25.85
C THR A 69 -3.10 4.11 -26.38
N TYR A 70 -3.98 3.50 -25.59
CA TYR A 70 -5.38 3.35 -25.95
C TYR A 70 -6.04 4.71 -26.20
N ILE A 71 -5.88 5.67 -25.30
CA ILE A 71 -6.45 7.02 -25.45
C ILE A 71 -5.87 7.75 -26.65
N LEU A 72 -4.56 7.67 -26.89
CA LEU A 72 -3.94 8.28 -28.06
C LEU A 72 -4.50 7.70 -29.37
N ARG A 73 -4.75 6.39 -29.43
CA ARG A 73 -5.37 5.74 -30.59
C ARG A 73 -6.82 6.16 -30.79
N GLN A 74 -7.58 6.33 -29.71
CA GLN A 74 -8.95 6.88 -29.75
C GLN A 74 -8.96 8.32 -30.28
N LYS A 75 -7.91 9.11 -29.99
CA LYS A 75 -7.67 10.45 -30.57
C LYS A 75 -7.10 10.41 -32.00
N GLY A 76 -7.13 9.25 -32.68
CA GLY A 76 -6.69 9.07 -34.06
C GLY A 76 -5.18 8.94 -34.28
N ILE A 77 -4.38 8.86 -33.21
CA ILE A 77 -2.91 8.79 -33.32
C ILE A 77 -2.45 7.34 -33.46
N LYS A 78 -1.85 7.04 -34.60
CA LYS A 78 -1.21 5.73 -34.85
C LYS A 78 0.15 5.66 -34.15
N ILE A 79 0.15 5.14 -32.92
CA ILE A 79 1.38 4.95 -32.13
C ILE A 79 1.45 3.55 -31.51
N SER A 80 2.69 3.03 -31.41
CA SER A 80 2.97 1.78 -30.71
C SER A 80 3.07 2.02 -29.21
N MET A 81 2.64 1.03 -28.42
CA MET A 81 2.79 1.08 -26.97
C MET A 81 4.26 1.21 -26.55
N LYS A 82 5.19 0.56 -27.27
CA LYS A 82 6.63 0.66 -27.01
C LYS A 82 7.14 2.10 -27.16
N THR A 83 6.65 2.84 -28.14
CA THR A 83 7.00 4.26 -28.35
C THR A 83 6.51 5.11 -27.19
N VAL A 84 5.26 4.91 -26.75
CA VAL A 84 4.69 5.60 -25.57
C VAL A 84 5.53 5.29 -24.32
N SER A 85 5.84 4.01 -24.07
CA SER A 85 6.70 3.60 -22.95
C SER A 85 8.08 4.27 -22.98
N ASN A 86 8.71 4.38 -24.16
CA ASN A 86 9.99 5.05 -24.30
C ASN A 86 9.88 6.55 -24.00
N TYR A 87 8.82 7.22 -24.49
CA TYR A 87 8.61 8.63 -24.22
C TYR A 87 8.31 8.91 -22.75
N MET A 88 7.50 8.07 -22.10
CA MET A 88 7.28 8.13 -20.65
C MET A 88 8.59 8.01 -19.88
N ARG A 89 9.44 7.03 -20.24
CA ARG A 89 10.76 6.84 -19.63
C ARG A 89 11.67 8.07 -19.83
N GLU A 90 11.69 8.63 -21.03
CA GLU A 90 12.46 9.86 -21.30
C GLU A 90 11.96 11.09 -20.53
N MET A 91 10.69 11.12 -20.15
CA MET A 91 10.10 12.19 -19.34
C MET A 91 10.17 11.89 -17.83
N GLY A 92 10.70 10.72 -17.43
CA GLY A 92 10.77 10.32 -16.02
C GLY A 92 9.43 9.95 -15.38
N ILE A 93 8.36 9.78 -16.16
CA ILE A 93 7.02 9.47 -15.64
C ILE A 93 6.72 7.97 -15.70
N LYS A 94 5.97 7.48 -14.71
CA LYS A 94 5.55 6.06 -14.57
C LYS A 94 4.16 6.00 -13.96
N ALA A 95 3.43 4.91 -14.18
CA ALA A 95 2.12 4.75 -13.57
C ALA A 95 2.24 4.75 -12.03
N CYS A 96 1.49 5.63 -11.38
CA CYS A 96 1.39 5.74 -9.93
C CYS A 96 0.09 5.09 -9.47
N TYR A 97 0.16 3.86 -8.95
CA TYR A 97 -0.99 3.24 -8.30
C TYR A 97 -1.08 3.71 -6.85
N ILE A 98 -2.04 4.59 -6.56
CA ILE A 98 -2.41 4.89 -5.18
C ILE A 98 -3.21 3.68 -4.67
N LYS A 99 -2.65 2.92 -3.72
CA LYS A 99 -3.44 1.93 -2.96
C LYS A 99 -4.55 2.68 -2.24
N HIS A 100 -5.81 2.36 -2.54
CA HIS A 100 -6.92 2.87 -1.75
C HIS A 100 -6.77 2.31 -0.33
N TRP A 101 -6.56 3.19 0.64
CA TRP A 101 -6.58 2.88 2.06
C TRP A 101 -7.88 3.42 2.64
N THR A 102 -8.73 2.52 3.11
CA THR A 102 -9.93 2.86 3.87
C THR A 102 -9.61 2.68 5.34
N LYS A 103 -9.66 3.77 6.13
CA LYS A 103 -9.55 3.69 7.57
C LYS A 103 -10.89 3.20 8.13
N THR A 104 -11.06 1.90 8.27
CA THR A 104 -12.29 1.26 8.79
C THR A 104 -12.53 1.53 10.28
N THR A 105 -11.48 1.88 11.04
CA THR A 105 -11.58 2.03 12.50
C THR A 105 -11.12 3.42 12.95
N ILE A 106 -12.05 4.22 13.47
CA ILE A 106 -11.74 5.45 14.21
C ILE A 106 -11.47 5.05 15.66
N SER A 107 -10.20 5.11 16.07
CA SER A 107 -9.79 4.84 17.44
C SER A 107 -10.41 5.87 18.39
N LYS A 108 -11.41 5.48 19.20
CA LYS A 108 -11.74 6.24 20.40
C LYS A 108 -10.62 6.02 21.42
N ASN A 109 -10.01 7.12 21.86
CA ASN A 109 -8.98 7.24 22.90
C ASN A 109 -8.58 5.91 23.57
N PHE A 110 -7.59 5.23 22.97
CA PHE A 110 -6.97 4.08 23.60
C PHE A 110 -6.07 4.60 24.71
N THR A 111 -6.52 4.51 25.96
CA THR A 111 -5.66 4.71 27.15
C THR A 111 -4.43 3.81 27.05
N ALA A 112 -3.32 4.24 27.66
CA ALA A 112 -1.97 3.67 27.52
C ALA A 112 -1.79 2.21 28.01
N ASP A 113 -2.86 1.47 28.29
CA ASP A 113 -2.84 0.21 29.04
C ASP A 113 -2.97 -1.07 28.19
N PHE A 114 -3.01 -0.95 26.86
CA PHE A 114 -3.06 -2.13 25.98
C PHE A 114 -1.67 -2.78 25.86
N LYS A 115 -1.41 -3.79 26.71
CA LYS A 115 -0.17 -4.57 26.68
C LYS A 115 -0.23 -5.65 25.60
N ASN A 116 0.86 -5.82 24.85
CA ASN A 116 1.06 -6.97 23.98
C ASN A 116 1.91 -8.01 24.74
N LEU A 117 1.24 -8.96 25.39
CA LEU A 117 1.89 -10.06 26.11
C LEU A 117 2.34 -11.17 25.16
N LEU A 118 1.65 -11.34 24.02
CA LEU A 118 1.96 -12.38 23.04
C LEU A 118 3.30 -12.15 22.33
N LYS A 119 3.68 -10.89 22.05
CA LYS A 119 4.96 -10.53 21.41
C LYS A 119 5.31 -11.34 20.15
N ARG A 120 4.28 -11.79 19.40
CA ARG A 120 4.39 -12.70 18.23
C ARG A 120 4.96 -14.10 18.54
N GLU A 121 4.96 -14.52 19.80
CA GLU A 121 5.26 -15.89 20.23
C GLU A 121 3.99 -16.76 20.16
N PHE A 122 3.78 -17.39 19.00
CA PHE A 122 2.54 -18.13 18.74
C PHE A 122 2.55 -19.59 19.21
N ASN A 123 3.62 -20.05 19.87
CA ASN A 123 3.79 -21.44 20.28
C ASN A 123 3.99 -21.51 21.81
N PRO A 124 2.92 -21.35 22.60
CA PRO A 124 3.03 -21.53 24.05
C PRO A 124 3.39 -22.99 24.39
N ASP A 125 3.89 -23.24 25.60
CA ASP A 125 4.40 -24.56 25.99
C ASP A 125 3.31 -25.55 26.45
N ARG A 126 2.08 -25.08 26.67
CA ARG A 126 0.97 -25.91 27.18
C ARG A 126 -0.41 -25.49 26.64
N PRO A 127 -1.38 -26.43 26.55
CA PRO A 127 -2.76 -26.12 26.21
C PRO A 127 -3.36 -25.03 27.10
N ASN A 128 -4.16 -24.14 26.50
CA ASN A 128 -4.89 -23.07 27.17
C ASN A 128 -4.02 -22.04 27.93
N ALA A 129 -2.72 -21.96 27.64
CA ALA A 129 -1.90 -20.85 28.12
C ALA A 129 -2.30 -19.53 27.45
N PHE A 130 -2.55 -19.58 26.15
CA PHE A 130 -2.99 -18.44 25.34
C PHE A 130 -4.20 -18.83 24.50
N TRP A 131 -5.26 -18.04 24.61
CA TRP A 131 -6.37 -18.06 23.68
C TRP A 131 -6.30 -16.85 22.77
N CYS A 132 -6.40 -17.06 21.47
CA CYS A 132 -6.58 -15.98 20.49
C CYS A 132 -8.06 -15.87 20.12
N THR A 133 -8.55 -14.65 20.04
CA THR A 133 -9.89 -14.35 19.55
C THR A 133 -9.82 -13.38 18.38
N ASP A 134 -10.63 -13.64 17.36
CA ASP A 134 -10.69 -12.83 16.15
C ASP A 134 -12.11 -12.83 15.57
N ILE A 135 -12.44 -11.75 14.86
CA ILE A 135 -13.67 -11.62 14.09
C ILE A 135 -13.29 -11.54 12.62
N THR A 136 -13.78 -12.49 11.83
CA THR A 136 -13.68 -12.45 10.38
C THR A 136 -15.07 -12.34 9.76
N TYR A 137 -15.16 -11.85 8.52
CA TYR A 137 -16.42 -11.80 7.78
C TYR A 137 -16.38 -12.80 6.62
N ILE A 138 -17.50 -13.48 6.42
CA ILE A 138 -17.66 -14.51 5.41
C ILE A 138 -18.83 -14.07 4.53
N TRP A 139 -18.62 -14.06 3.21
CA TRP A 139 -19.72 -13.82 2.28
C TRP A 139 -20.51 -15.11 2.06
N THR A 140 -21.82 -15.01 2.14
CA THR A 140 -22.77 -16.10 1.90
C THR A 140 -23.79 -15.66 0.86
N TYR A 141 -24.34 -16.63 0.14
CA TYR A 141 -25.25 -16.36 -0.96
C TYR A 141 -26.58 -15.75 -0.47
N ASP A 142 -27.17 -16.33 0.58
CA ASP A 142 -28.50 -15.94 1.05
C ASP A 142 -28.49 -14.74 2.00
N GLU A 143 -27.44 -14.58 2.81
CA GLU A 143 -27.40 -13.61 3.91
C GLU A 143 -26.40 -12.46 3.68
N GLY A 144 -25.65 -12.49 2.58
CA GLY A 144 -24.56 -11.56 2.33
C GLY A 144 -23.41 -11.79 3.32
N PHE A 145 -22.84 -10.69 3.85
CA PHE A 145 -21.75 -10.79 4.83
C PHE A 145 -22.27 -11.17 6.21
N VAL A 146 -21.75 -12.28 6.73
CA VAL A 146 -21.90 -12.73 8.12
C VAL A 146 -20.57 -12.63 8.85
N TYR A 147 -20.60 -12.48 10.16
CA TYR A 147 -19.43 -12.28 11.01
C TYR A 147 -19.20 -13.53 11.86
N LEU A 148 -18.03 -14.13 11.70
CA LEU A 148 -17.58 -15.29 12.47
C LEU A 148 -16.62 -14.82 13.55
N THR A 149 -17.06 -14.92 14.79
CA THR A 149 -16.22 -14.75 15.98
C THR A 149 -15.69 -16.11 16.38
N SER A 150 -14.38 -16.26 16.53
CA SER A 150 -13.75 -17.54 16.91
C SER A 150 -12.79 -17.38 18.08
N VAL A 151 -12.69 -18.43 18.91
CA VAL A 151 -11.68 -18.53 19.96
C VAL A 151 -10.82 -19.77 19.68
N MET A 152 -9.52 -19.56 19.60
CA MET A 152 -8.50 -20.59 19.33
C MET A 152 -7.60 -20.78 20.54
N ASP A 153 -7.30 -22.03 20.89
CA ASP A 153 -6.17 -22.36 21.76
C ASP A 153 -4.87 -22.33 20.96
N LEU A 154 -3.94 -21.42 21.27
CA LEU A 154 -2.72 -21.24 20.49
C LEU A 154 -1.77 -22.43 20.53
N TYR A 155 -1.79 -23.22 21.61
CA TYR A 155 -0.96 -24.44 21.70
C TYR A 155 -1.40 -25.48 20.67
N SER A 156 -2.67 -25.88 20.73
CA SER A 156 -3.21 -26.97 19.89
C SER A 156 -3.70 -26.51 18.53
N ARG A 157 -3.79 -25.20 18.30
CA ARG A 157 -4.45 -24.56 17.14
C ARG A 157 -5.92 -24.92 16.98
N LYS A 158 -6.52 -25.55 17.98
CA LYS A 158 -7.92 -25.95 17.97
C LYS A 158 -8.81 -24.73 18.18
N ILE A 159 -9.78 -24.53 17.28
CA ILE A 159 -10.91 -23.64 17.54
C ILE A 159 -11.76 -24.26 18.64
N ILE A 160 -11.75 -23.65 19.82
CA ILE A 160 -12.44 -24.15 21.01
C ILE A 160 -13.90 -23.70 21.05
N SER A 161 -14.21 -22.55 20.44
CA SER A 161 -15.56 -22.03 20.25
C SER A 161 -15.63 -21.08 19.07
N TRP A 162 -16.83 -20.93 18.53
CA TRP A 162 -17.14 -19.94 17.51
C TRP A 162 -18.63 -19.59 17.56
N VAL A 163 -18.97 -18.40 17.08
CA VAL A 163 -20.33 -17.87 16.94
C VAL A 163 -20.42 -17.14 15.61
N LEU A 164 -21.53 -17.32 14.89
CA LEU A 164 -21.79 -16.68 13.60
C LEU A 164 -22.99 -15.73 13.73
N THR A 165 -22.82 -14.46 13.36
CA THR A 165 -23.84 -13.42 13.47
C THR A 165 -24.01 -12.64 12.16
N LYS A 166 -25.15 -11.97 11.99
CA LYS A 166 -25.38 -11.05 10.86
C LYS A 166 -24.84 -9.64 11.13
N ASP A 167 -24.52 -9.33 12.38
CA ASP A 167 -23.96 -8.05 12.80
C ASP A 167 -22.62 -8.21 13.54
N MET A 168 -21.85 -7.13 13.59
CA MET A 168 -20.51 -7.11 14.20
C MET A 168 -20.57 -6.51 15.63
N LYS A 169 -21.37 -7.13 16.50
CA LYS A 169 -21.56 -6.67 17.90
C LYS A 169 -20.64 -7.40 18.89
N ALA A 170 -20.31 -6.72 19.99
CA ALA A 170 -19.50 -7.27 21.07
C ALA A 170 -20.14 -8.49 21.75
N GLU A 171 -21.48 -8.62 21.70
CA GLU A 171 -22.21 -9.76 22.25
C GLU A 171 -21.73 -11.11 21.68
N SER A 172 -21.40 -11.16 20.38
CA SER A 172 -20.88 -12.37 19.72
C SER A 172 -19.56 -12.84 20.33
N ILE A 173 -18.69 -11.90 20.74
CA ILE A 173 -17.42 -12.18 21.42
C ILE A 173 -17.68 -12.77 22.81
N ILE A 174 -18.60 -12.16 23.54
CA ILE A 174 -18.97 -12.57 24.90
C ILE A 174 -19.48 -14.01 24.87
N GLU A 175 -20.36 -14.32 23.92
CA GLU A 175 -20.92 -15.65 23.73
C GLU A 175 -19.83 -16.68 23.38
N ALA A 176 -18.98 -16.38 22.39
CA ALA A 176 -17.89 -17.26 22.00
C ALA A 176 -16.94 -17.56 23.18
N ILE A 177 -16.56 -16.56 23.97
CA ILE A 177 -15.70 -16.72 25.14
C ILE A 177 -16.37 -17.56 26.23
N ASN A 178 -17.66 -17.36 26.50
CA ASN A 178 -18.39 -18.16 27.49
C ASN A 178 -18.46 -19.63 27.07
N ILE A 179 -18.76 -19.92 25.80
CA ILE A 179 -18.74 -21.29 25.26
C ILE A 179 -17.36 -21.92 25.44
N ALA A 180 -16.27 -21.18 25.16
CA ALA A 180 -14.91 -21.65 25.34
C ALA A 180 -14.60 -22.00 26.81
N LYS A 181 -14.95 -21.12 27.76
CA LYS A 181 -14.76 -21.33 29.20
C LYS A 181 -15.45 -22.58 29.69
N VAL A 182 -16.72 -22.77 29.32
CA VAL A 182 -17.50 -23.96 29.69
C VAL A 182 -16.88 -25.23 29.12
N ARG A 183 -16.52 -25.22 27.82
CA ARG A 183 -15.94 -26.39 27.14
C ARG A 183 -14.59 -26.82 27.71
N ARG A 184 -13.78 -25.87 28.17
CA ARG A 184 -12.44 -26.16 28.70
C ARG A 184 -12.37 -26.23 30.22
N ASN A 185 -13.48 -25.91 30.91
CA ASN A 185 -13.58 -25.88 32.36
C ASN A 185 -12.42 -25.13 33.04
N ILE A 186 -12.14 -23.90 32.58
CA ILE A 186 -10.99 -23.12 33.06
C ILE A 186 -11.45 -21.99 33.97
N GLU A 187 -10.82 -21.88 35.14
CA GLU A 187 -11.15 -20.86 36.15
C GLU A 187 -10.07 -19.79 36.39
N LYS A 188 -8.77 -20.01 36.10
CA LYS A 188 -7.65 -19.13 36.54
C LYS A 188 -6.41 -19.17 35.61
N PRO A 189 -5.56 -18.12 35.66
CA PRO A 189 -5.43 -17.14 34.58
C PRO A 189 -4.84 -17.73 33.30
N LEU A 190 -5.54 -17.47 32.21
CA LEU A 190 -5.07 -17.66 30.84
C LEU A 190 -4.96 -16.29 30.16
N VAL A 191 -4.05 -16.16 29.21
CA VAL A 191 -3.94 -14.94 28.41
C VAL A 191 -4.95 -15.00 27.28
N ILE A 192 -5.79 -13.98 27.15
CA ILE A 192 -6.66 -13.80 25.98
C ILE A 192 -6.09 -12.70 25.09
N HIS A 193 -5.77 -13.05 23.85
CA HIS A 193 -5.19 -12.15 22.86
C HIS A 193 -6.22 -11.77 21.79
N SER A 194 -6.43 -10.48 21.58
CA SER A 194 -7.30 -9.94 20.54
C SER A 194 -6.63 -8.80 19.77
N ASP A 195 -7.27 -8.34 18.70
CA ASP A 195 -6.90 -7.06 18.10
C ASP A 195 -7.39 -5.86 18.95
N ARG A 196 -7.17 -4.64 18.46
CA ARG A 196 -7.61 -3.38 19.09
C ARG A 196 -8.90 -2.84 18.48
N GLY A 197 -9.74 -3.72 17.93
CA GLY A 197 -11.07 -3.39 17.44
C GLY A 197 -11.97 -2.87 18.55
N VAL A 198 -12.95 -2.04 18.19
CA VAL A 198 -13.84 -1.38 19.16
C VAL A 198 -14.55 -2.40 20.06
N GLN A 199 -14.87 -3.57 19.51
CA GLN A 199 -15.55 -4.66 20.20
C GLN A 199 -14.67 -5.28 21.32
N PHE A 200 -13.36 -5.41 21.11
CA PHE A 200 -12.42 -5.94 22.11
C PHE A 200 -11.97 -4.89 23.14
N THR A 201 -12.42 -3.65 22.98
CA THR A 201 -12.19 -2.56 23.93
C THR A 201 -13.45 -2.15 24.70
N SER A 202 -14.60 -2.75 24.40
CA SER A 202 -15.89 -2.44 25.04
C SER A 202 -15.91 -2.86 26.51
N GLU A 203 -16.72 -2.18 27.34
CA GLU A 203 -16.83 -2.50 28.77
C GLU A 203 -17.28 -3.94 29.02
N GLU A 204 -18.19 -4.45 28.18
CA GLU A 204 -18.73 -5.79 28.27
C GLU A 204 -17.64 -6.85 28.06
N TYR A 205 -16.73 -6.62 27.09
CA TYR A 205 -15.55 -7.47 26.92
C TYR A 205 -14.65 -7.43 28.15
N GLN A 206 -14.41 -6.24 28.72
CA GLN A 206 -13.57 -6.13 29.92
C GLN A 206 -14.16 -6.89 31.12
N LYS A 207 -15.49 -6.85 31.29
CA LYS A 207 -16.20 -7.58 32.35
C LYS A 207 -16.05 -9.09 32.20
N ILE A 208 -16.25 -9.66 31.01
CA ILE A 208 -16.18 -11.11 30.83
C ILE A 208 -14.74 -11.64 30.92
N THR A 209 -13.75 -10.86 30.52
CA THR A 209 -12.33 -11.23 30.60
C THR A 209 -11.66 -10.75 31.88
N MET A 210 -12.41 -10.28 32.89
CA MET A 210 -11.84 -9.71 34.12
C MET A 210 -10.90 -10.68 34.88
N LYS A 211 -11.16 -11.99 34.79
CA LYS A 211 -10.34 -13.05 35.39
C LYS A 211 -9.20 -13.56 34.48
N MET A 212 -9.04 -12.98 33.28
CA MET A 212 -8.04 -13.34 32.28
C MET A 212 -7.02 -12.21 32.14
N GLU A 213 -5.79 -12.57 31.77
CA GLU A 213 -4.81 -11.57 31.35
C GLU A 213 -5.10 -11.16 29.91
N ARG A 214 -5.37 -9.87 29.69
CA ARG A 214 -5.69 -9.36 28.35
C ARG A 214 -4.41 -8.97 27.63
N SER A 215 -4.21 -9.51 26.44
CA SER A 215 -3.18 -9.11 25.49
C SER A 215 -3.82 -8.53 24.24
N TYR A 216 -3.17 -7.53 23.64
CA TYR A 216 -3.67 -6.89 22.43
C TYR A 216 -2.60 -6.84 21.34
N SER A 217 -3.01 -6.90 20.07
CA SER A 217 -2.11 -6.71 18.94
C SER A 217 -1.53 -5.29 18.89
N GLU A 218 -0.40 -5.11 18.21
CA GLU A 218 0.14 -3.78 17.97
C GLU A 218 -0.77 -2.98 17.03
N LYS A 219 -0.76 -1.65 17.17
CA LYS A 219 -1.47 -0.79 16.24
C LYS A 219 -0.82 -0.95 14.86
N GLY A 220 -1.60 -1.40 13.87
CA GLY A 220 -1.16 -1.39 12.47
C GLY A 220 -0.71 0.02 12.10
N THR A 221 0.53 0.12 11.62
CA THR A 221 1.12 1.35 11.09
C THR A 221 0.61 1.62 9.68
#